data_AF-A0A139GW68-F1
#
_entry.id   AF-A0A139GW68-F1
#
_cell.length_a   1.000
_cell.length_b   1.000
_cell.length_c   1.000
_cell.angle_alpha   90.00
_cell.angle_beta   90.00
_cell.angle_gamma   90.00
#
_symmetry.space_group_name_H-M   'P 1'
#
loop_
_entity.id
_entity.type
_entity.pdbx_description
1 polymer ?
#
loop_
_entity_poly.entity_id
_entity_poly.type
_entity_poly.pdbx_seq_one_letter_code
_entity_poly.pdbx_strand_id
1 'polypeptide(L)'
;MATDLTLARDWLRSTLLDGRSEAARWTACSTWISRNLDAQNRLGCRIFQCWKYLESRDHLRAQGFRSSLALPERLDWCISSMTASEAKENRARRTILQHWPAFDFRFVSARGTDYTPAQYSIGLLEKLAALARETAAPQGGDTPKFLAYKVQLRLQTTSSTHVAVKPNDVDIMLGEIRELRARQQRQHQQEQQQQQQQQQQQQQQQQQQQQQQQQTPPPPPSSRSVEMGRGNSQSPPPRPDANSSTFVPDPVEEQILFGHTSSPAASPPRPRPARQQPAAPSPSPAPARPHRRQRQAVSTRITALLRRELEHDAEHNDPGLARWMEQDLEAWLDQLPQQWR
;
A
#
# COMPACT_ATOMS: atom_id res chain seq x y z
N MET A 1 -18.56 11.86 -3.84
CA MET A 1 -17.91 10.83 -2.99
C MET A 1 -18.92 10.39 -1.95
N ALA A 2 -19.63 9.30 -2.15
CA ALA A 2 -20.81 9.05 -1.33
C ALA A 2 -20.53 8.00 -0.22
N THR A 3 -19.88 8.38 0.88
CA THR A 3 -19.99 7.53 2.10
C THR A 3 -21.45 7.43 2.53
N ASP A 4 -21.84 6.48 3.38
CA ASP A 4 -23.24 6.38 3.83
C ASP A 4 -23.75 7.68 4.48
N LEU A 5 -22.84 8.42 5.15
CA LEU A 5 -23.05 9.78 5.64
C LEU A 5 -23.35 10.79 4.53
N THR A 6 -22.65 10.71 3.40
CA THR A 6 -22.82 11.60 2.26
C THR A 6 -24.04 11.21 1.40
N LEU A 7 -24.29 9.91 1.16
CA LEU A 7 -25.54 9.42 0.59
C LEU A 7 -26.75 9.88 1.41
N ALA A 8 -26.66 9.80 2.74
CA ALA A 8 -27.68 10.31 3.64
C ALA A 8 -27.86 11.83 3.56
N ARG A 9 -26.77 12.59 3.36
CA ARG A 9 -26.81 14.05 3.22
C ARG A 9 -27.46 14.49 1.91
N ASP A 10 -27.16 13.81 0.82
CA ASP A 10 -27.74 14.10 -0.49
C ASP A 10 -29.19 13.62 -0.57
N TRP A 11 -29.53 12.47 0.04
CA TRP A 11 -30.91 12.04 0.28
C TRP A 11 -31.72 13.07 1.10
N LEU A 12 -31.15 13.58 2.20
CA LEU A 12 -31.79 14.60 3.04
C LEU A 12 -32.13 15.84 2.20
N ARG A 13 -31.16 16.34 1.43
CA ARG A 13 -31.32 17.49 0.53
C ARG A 13 -32.45 17.25 -0.48
N SER A 14 -32.38 16.18 -1.26
CA SER A 14 -33.34 15.91 -2.34
C SER A 14 -34.74 15.52 -1.86
N THR A 15 -34.86 14.85 -0.71
CA THR A 15 -36.13 14.23 -0.28
C THR A 15 -36.88 15.06 0.75
N LEU A 16 -36.17 15.68 1.70
CA LEU A 16 -36.77 16.37 2.85
C LEU A 16 -36.59 17.89 2.82
N LEU A 17 -35.57 18.42 2.14
CA LEU A 17 -35.29 19.85 2.14
C LEU A 17 -35.79 20.59 0.89
N ASP A 18 -35.77 19.96 -0.28
CA ASP A 18 -36.10 20.65 -1.53
C ASP A 18 -37.55 21.18 -1.55
N GLY A 19 -37.75 22.37 -2.12
CA GLY A 19 -39.04 23.06 -2.23
C GLY A 19 -39.79 23.44 -0.93
N ARG A 20 -39.29 23.11 0.27
CA ARG A 20 -40.03 23.28 1.54
C ARG A 20 -39.63 24.54 2.34
N SER A 21 -40.59 25.12 3.05
CA SER A 21 -40.34 26.15 4.08
C SER A 21 -39.58 25.57 5.27
N GLU A 22 -38.88 26.41 6.04
CA GLU A 22 -38.07 25.96 7.18
C GLU A 22 -38.88 25.21 8.25
N ALA A 23 -40.09 25.69 8.56
CA ALA A 23 -41.01 24.98 9.45
C ALA A 23 -41.42 23.60 8.91
N ALA A 24 -41.68 23.47 7.60
CA ALA A 24 -42.00 22.20 6.97
C ALA A 24 -40.81 21.24 6.92
N ARG A 25 -39.58 21.76 6.75
CA ARG A 25 -38.32 20.99 6.84
C ARG A 25 -38.09 20.47 8.26
N TRP A 26 -38.28 21.31 9.27
CA TRP A 26 -38.21 20.93 10.68
C TRP A 26 -39.14 19.75 10.97
N THR A 27 -40.43 19.92 10.68
CA THR A 27 -41.47 18.90 10.91
C THR A 27 -41.20 17.62 10.11
N ALA A 28 -40.69 17.73 8.87
CA ALA A 28 -40.31 16.56 8.08
C ALA A 28 -39.15 15.77 8.73
N CYS A 29 -38.08 16.45 9.16
CA CYS A 29 -36.92 15.82 9.80
C CYS A 29 -37.28 15.22 11.17
N SER A 30 -38.01 15.92 12.03
CA SER A 30 -38.41 15.41 13.35
C SER A 30 -39.35 14.19 13.23
N THR A 31 -40.40 14.30 12.42
CA THR A 31 -41.33 13.18 12.14
C THR A 31 -40.60 11.98 11.56
N TRP A 32 -39.62 12.21 10.66
CA TRP A 32 -38.87 11.13 10.05
C TRP A 32 -37.94 10.44 11.07
N ILE A 33 -37.26 11.18 11.96
CA ILE A 33 -36.48 10.58 13.06
C ILE A 33 -37.40 9.73 13.94
N SER A 34 -38.49 10.28 14.46
CA SER A 34 -39.40 9.56 15.37
C SER A 34 -39.98 8.28 14.76
N ARG A 35 -40.28 8.26 13.45
CA ARG A 35 -40.80 7.06 12.76
C ARG A 35 -39.76 6.00 12.45
N ASN A 36 -38.47 6.35 12.41
CA ASN A 36 -37.42 5.45 11.92
C ASN A 36 -36.38 5.07 13.00
N LEU A 37 -36.47 5.64 14.21
CA LEU A 37 -35.51 5.42 15.30
C LEU A 37 -35.41 3.95 15.73
N ASP A 38 -36.47 3.17 15.56
CA ASP A 38 -36.53 1.75 15.90
C ASP A 38 -35.94 0.86 14.79
N ALA A 39 -35.78 1.36 13.56
CA ALA A 39 -35.20 0.65 12.42
C ALA A 39 -33.65 0.70 12.42
N GLN A 40 -33.06 0.30 13.55
CA GLN A 40 -31.73 0.74 13.99
C GLN A 40 -30.57 0.53 12.98
N ASN A 41 -30.57 -0.57 12.21
CA ASN A 41 -29.36 -0.97 11.47
C ASN A 41 -29.21 -0.39 10.04
N ARG A 42 -30.27 0.10 9.39
CA ARG A 42 -30.18 0.55 7.97
C ARG A 42 -30.32 2.06 7.79
N LEU A 43 -30.78 2.78 8.80
CA LEU A 43 -31.17 4.18 8.69
C LEU A 43 -30.33 5.13 9.55
N GLY A 44 -29.37 4.64 10.34
CA GLY A 44 -28.55 5.45 11.26
C GLY A 44 -27.89 6.67 10.62
N CYS A 45 -27.25 6.53 9.44
CA CYS A 45 -26.67 7.68 8.73
C CYS A 45 -27.71 8.74 8.34
N ARG A 46 -28.94 8.33 7.97
CA ARG A 46 -30.04 9.25 7.62
C ARG A 46 -30.63 9.93 8.86
N ILE A 47 -30.81 9.18 9.96
CA ILE A 47 -31.22 9.71 11.27
C ILE A 47 -30.23 10.78 11.73
N PHE A 48 -28.93 10.49 11.63
CA PHE A 48 -27.86 11.41 11.99
C PHE A 48 -27.83 12.68 11.11
N GLN A 49 -28.01 12.58 9.79
CA GLN A 49 -28.07 13.79 8.95
C GLN A 49 -29.34 14.61 9.24
N CYS A 50 -30.50 13.99 9.47
CA CYS A 50 -31.71 14.70 9.94
C CYS A 50 -31.46 15.39 11.29
N TRP A 51 -30.79 14.74 12.23
CA TRP A 51 -30.44 15.32 13.53
C TRP A 51 -29.50 16.53 13.38
N LYS A 52 -28.38 16.39 12.65
CA LYS A 52 -27.46 17.51 12.39
C LYS A 52 -28.14 18.69 11.71
N TYR A 53 -29.15 18.43 10.86
CA TYR A 53 -29.96 19.49 10.28
C TYR A 53 -30.78 20.23 11.36
N LEU A 54 -31.51 19.52 12.23
CA LEU A 54 -32.27 20.15 13.32
C LEU A 54 -31.35 20.94 14.26
N GLU A 55 -30.26 20.33 14.70
CA GLU A 55 -29.28 20.92 15.64
C GLU A 55 -28.58 22.16 15.07
N SER A 56 -28.26 22.18 13.76
CA SER A 56 -27.66 23.35 13.09
C SER A 56 -28.63 24.50 12.83
N ARG A 57 -29.94 24.30 13.04
CA ARG A 57 -31.00 25.29 12.77
C ARG A 57 -31.48 25.95 14.06
N ASP A 58 -31.78 25.14 15.06
CA ASP A 58 -32.22 25.59 16.38
C ASP A 58 -31.82 24.54 17.41
N HIS A 59 -30.67 24.75 18.06
CA HIS A 59 -30.11 23.80 19.02
C HIS A 59 -31.05 23.59 20.22
N LEU A 60 -31.67 24.67 20.74
CA LEU A 60 -32.55 24.57 21.92
C LEU A 60 -33.80 23.76 21.60
N ARG A 61 -34.43 24.02 20.46
CA ARG A 61 -35.58 23.25 19.97
C ARG A 61 -35.21 21.81 19.58
N ALA A 62 -33.98 21.57 19.13
CA ALA A 62 -33.48 20.22 18.86
C ALA A 62 -33.30 19.41 20.15
N GLN A 63 -32.76 20.01 21.22
CA GLN A 63 -32.72 19.38 22.54
C GLN A 63 -34.14 19.13 23.10
N GLY A 64 -35.05 20.10 22.95
CA GLY A 64 -36.47 19.91 23.31
C GLY A 64 -37.12 18.74 22.56
N PHE A 65 -36.87 18.60 21.26
CA PHE A 65 -37.31 17.46 20.47
C PHE A 65 -36.69 16.14 20.96
N ARG A 66 -35.38 16.10 21.22
CA ARG A 66 -34.67 14.92 21.75
C ARG A 66 -35.29 14.46 23.08
N SER A 67 -35.50 15.38 24.03
CA SER A 67 -36.16 15.09 25.30
C SER A 67 -37.63 14.68 25.18
N SER A 68 -38.30 14.98 24.06
CA SER A 68 -39.69 14.57 23.79
C SER A 68 -39.82 13.17 23.15
N LEU A 69 -38.70 12.52 22.79
CA LEU A 69 -38.71 11.16 22.27
C LEU A 69 -39.00 10.14 23.38
N ALA A 70 -39.71 9.06 23.05
CA ALA A 70 -40.02 8.00 24.01
C ALA A 70 -38.77 7.26 24.54
N LEU A 71 -37.67 7.26 23.78
CA LEU A 71 -36.37 6.64 24.11
C LEU A 71 -35.22 7.50 23.57
N PRO A 72 -34.86 8.62 24.24
CA PRO A 72 -33.82 9.54 23.77
C PRO A 72 -32.44 8.86 23.63
N GLU A 73 -32.16 7.83 24.42
CA GLU A 73 -30.90 7.09 24.45
C GLU A 73 -30.61 6.39 23.12
N ARG A 74 -31.66 6.00 22.36
CA ARG A 74 -31.52 5.42 21.02
C ARG A 74 -30.97 6.43 20.01
N LEU A 75 -31.42 7.68 20.12
CA LEU A 75 -30.93 8.76 19.28
C LEU A 75 -29.49 9.12 19.67
N ASP A 76 -29.19 9.16 20.97
CA ASP A 76 -27.85 9.44 21.49
C ASP A 76 -26.81 8.40 21.04
N TRP A 77 -27.17 7.11 21.13
CA TRP A 77 -26.32 6.03 20.63
C TRP A 77 -26.08 6.15 19.12
N CYS A 78 -27.12 6.47 18.34
CA CYS A 78 -27.01 6.71 16.91
C CYS A 78 -26.11 7.91 16.60
N ILE A 79 -26.28 9.03 17.30
CA ILE A 79 -25.45 10.24 17.14
C ILE A 79 -23.99 9.93 17.48
N SER A 80 -23.74 9.28 18.62
CA SER A 80 -22.37 8.94 19.08
C SER A 80 -21.65 8.03 18.07
N SER A 81 -22.31 6.95 17.65
CA SER A 81 -21.78 6.00 16.66
C SER A 81 -21.48 6.67 15.31
N MET A 82 -22.40 7.48 14.79
CA MET A 82 -22.21 8.17 13.51
C MET A 82 -21.21 9.33 13.60
N THR A 83 -21.08 10.00 14.75
CA THR A 83 -20.06 11.03 15.00
C THR A 83 -18.67 10.43 15.01
N ALA A 84 -18.48 9.27 15.66
CA ALA A 84 -17.21 8.55 15.63
C ALA A 84 -16.84 8.12 14.19
N SER A 85 -17.81 7.64 13.41
CA SER A 85 -17.61 7.31 12.00
C SER A 85 -17.27 8.54 11.12
N GLU A 86 -17.97 9.67 11.29
CA GLU A 86 -17.68 10.93 10.58
C GLU A 86 -16.30 11.48 10.95
N ALA A 87 -15.90 11.36 12.23
CA ALA A 87 -14.57 11.75 12.70
C ALA A 87 -13.45 10.88 12.09
N LYS A 88 -13.65 9.56 12.01
CA LYS A 88 -12.73 8.63 11.33
C LYS A 88 -12.60 8.96 9.83
N GLU A 89 -13.73 9.14 9.14
CA GLU A 89 -13.77 9.51 7.73
C GLU A 89 -12.99 10.83 7.49
N ASN A 90 -13.28 11.87 8.26
CA ASN A 90 -12.64 13.18 8.15
C ASN A 90 -11.16 13.18 8.57
N ARG A 91 -10.74 12.29 9.46
CA ARG A 91 -9.32 12.07 9.79
C ARG A 91 -8.60 11.41 8.62
N ALA A 92 -9.14 10.32 8.10
CA ALA A 92 -8.56 9.59 6.97
C ALA A 92 -8.44 10.47 5.73
N ARG A 93 -9.50 11.20 5.35
CA ARG A 93 -9.49 12.16 4.24
C ARG A 93 -8.40 13.23 4.38
N ARG A 94 -8.28 13.84 5.58
CA ARG A 94 -7.24 14.85 5.85
C ARG A 94 -5.83 14.26 5.73
N THR A 95 -5.59 13.07 6.28
CA THR A 95 -4.29 12.41 6.15
C THR A 95 -3.94 12.07 4.70
N ILE A 96 -4.91 11.61 3.90
CA ILE A 96 -4.69 11.35 2.47
C ILE A 96 -4.28 12.65 1.77
N LEU A 97 -5.05 13.74 1.92
CA LEU A 97 -4.74 15.03 1.28
C LEU A 97 -3.44 15.66 1.79
N GLN A 98 -3.07 15.46 3.06
CA GLN A 98 -1.85 15.98 3.66
C GLN A 98 -0.59 15.37 3.04
N HIS A 99 -0.60 14.07 2.72
CA HIS A 99 0.56 13.39 2.14
C HIS A 99 0.48 13.26 0.61
N TRP A 100 -0.73 13.23 0.06
CA TRP A 100 -1.02 13.19 -1.37
C TRP A 100 -1.92 14.40 -1.76
N PRO A 101 -1.36 15.62 -1.87
CA PRO A 101 -2.14 16.82 -2.19
C PRO A 101 -2.78 16.78 -3.59
N ALA A 102 -2.27 15.93 -4.49
CA ALA A 102 -2.84 15.67 -5.81
C ALA A 102 -3.89 14.53 -5.84
N PHE A 103 -4.20 13.90 -4.70
CA PHE A 103 -5.21 12.83 -4.65
C PHE A 103 -6.61 13.44 -4.70
N ASP A 104 -7.18 13.53 -5.90
CA ASP A 104 -8.61 13.76 -6.04
C ASP A 104 -9.37 12.44 -5.79
N PHE A 105 -10.41 12.51 -4.96
CA PHE A 105 -11.38 11.43 -4.82
C PHE A 105 -12.65 11.67 -5.66
N ARG A 106 -12.61 12.58 -6.64
CA ARG A 106 -13.40 12.44 -7.87
C ARG A 106 -12.69 11.45 -8.77
N PHE A 107 -13.50 10.62 -9.43
CA PHE A 107 -13.02 9.68 -10.44
C PHE A 107 -13.90 9.91 -11.66
N VAL A 108 -13.29 9.90 -12.84
CA VAL A 108 -14.02 10.07 -14.09
C VAL A 108 -14.09 8.69 -14.73
N SER A 109 -15.28 8.27 -15.15
CA SER A 109 -15.41 7.00 -15.87
C SER A 109 -14.77 7.12 -17.26
N ALA A 110 -14.49 5.98 -17.90
CA ALA A 110 -14.01 5.96 -19.29
C ALA A 110 -14.98 6.63 -20.30
N ARG A 111 -16.21 6.97 -19.89
CA ARG A 111 -17.20 7.72 -20.69
C ARG A 111 -17.22 9.22 -20.40
N GLY A 112 -16.26 9.75 -19.63
CA GLY A 112 -16.22 11.16 -19.25
C GLY A 112 -17.26 11.59 -18.20
N THR A 113 -18.06 10.66 -17.67
CA THR A 113 -18.99 10.96 -16.58
C THR A 113 -18.25 10.95 -15.25
N ASP A 114 -18.41 12.02 -14.45
CA ASP A 114 -17.98 12.08 -13.06
C ASP A 114 -18.63 10.94 -12.28
N TYR A 115 -17.86 9.88 -12.04
CA TYR A 115 -18.26 8.72 -11.25
C TYR A 115 -17.53 8.77 -9.93
N THR A 116 -18.15 9.32 -8.89
CA THR A 116 -17.64 9.01 -7.55
C THR A 116 -18.18 7.66 -7.10
N PRO A 117 -17.34 6.71 -6.66
CA PRO A 117 -17.79 5.45 -6.11
C PRO A 117 -18.91 5.63 -5.10
N ALA A 118 -19.96 4.83 -5.29
CA ALA A 118 -21.22 4.99 -4.58
C ALA A 118 -21.08 4.78 -3.07
N GLN A 119 -20.03 4.07 -2.63
CA GLN A 119 -19.63 3.92 -1.23
C GLN A 119 -18.09 3.82 -1.14
N TYR A 120 -17.48 4.64 -0.27
CA TYR A 120 -16.18 4.31 0.33
C TYR A 120 -16.45 3.68 1.69
N SER A 121 -15.93 2.48 1.93
CA SER A 121 -15.91 1.95 3.30
C SER A 121 -14.90 2.76 4.13
N ILE A 122 -15.21 3.01 5.40
CA ILE A 122 -14.31 3.73 6.31
C ILE A 122 -12.96 3.00 6.41
N GLY A 123 -12.97 1.66 6.42
CA GLY A 123 -11.76 0.85 6.40
C GLY A 123 -10.90 1.04 5.13
N LEU A 124 -11.50 1.24 3.95
CA LEU A 124 -10.73 1.58 2.74
C LEU A 124 -10.07 2.96 2.88
N LEU A 125 -10.77 3.96 3.41
CA LEU A 125 -10.19 5.29 3.66
C LEU A 125 -9.08 5.23 4.73
N GLU A 126 -9.26 4.46 5.80
CA GLU A 126 -8.23 4.27 6.84
C GLU A 126 -6.96 3.58 6.28
N LYS A 127 -7.11 2.60 5.38
CA LYS A 127 -5.98 1.97 4.67
C LYS A 127 -5.31 2.90 3.67
N LEU A 128 -6.07 3.65 2.87
CA LEU A 128 -5.52 4.68 1.99
C LEU A 128 -4.77 5.76 2.78
N ALA A 129 -5.27 6.15 3.96
CA ALA A 129 -4.58 7.07 4.85
C ALA A 129 -3.30 6.47 5.47
N ALA A 130 -3.27 5.16 5.75
CA ALA A 130 -2.05 4.47 6.17
C ALA A 130 -1.00 4.42 5.06
N LEU A 131 -1.41 4.05 3.85
CA LEU A 131 -0.58 4.06 2.65
C LEU A 131 -0.05 5.46 2.32
N ALA A 132 -0.88 6.50 2.46
CA ALA A 132 -0.45 7.88 2.29
C ALA A 132 0.61 8.31 3.33
N ARG A 133 0.46 7.92 4.61
CA ARG A 133 1.51 8.14 5.64
C ARG A 133 2.80 7.40 5.32
N GLU A 134 2.72 6.11 4.97
CA GLU A 134 3.91 5.32 4.65
C GLU A 134 4.64 5.88 3.42
N THR A 135 3.92 6.41 2.44
CA THR A 135 4.49 6.94 1.18
C THR A 135 4.87 8.41 1.22
N ALA A 136 4.68 9.09 2.36
CA ALA A 136 5.14 10.46 2.58
C ALA A 136 6.68 10.54 2.55
N ALA A 137 7.24 10.82 1.38
CA ALA A 137 8.69 10.97 1.22
C ALA A 137 9.16 12.27 1.92
N PRO A 138 10.22 12.23 2.75
CA PRO A 138 10.70 13.40 3.49
C PRO A 138 11.38 14.47 2.61
N GLN A 139 11.61 14.19 1.31
CA GLN A 139 12.39 15.06 0.41
C GLN A 139 11.77 15.18 -0.99
N GLY A 140 10.54 15.69 -1.09
CA GLY A 140 10.02 16.39 -2.29
C GLY A 140 9.84 15.62 -3.61
N GLY A 141 10.25 14.36 -3.73
CA GLY A 141 10.15 13.59 -4.97
C GLY A 141 8.70 13.36 -5.43
N ASP A 142 8.49 13.17 -6.73
CA ASP A 142 7.16 12.98 -7.33
C ASP A 142 6.48 11.63 -7.00
N THR A 143 7.16 10.74 -6.28
CA THR A 143 6.67 9.42 -5.86
C THR A 143 5.26 9.45 -5.22
N PRO A 144 4.91 10.37 -4.30
CA PRO A 144 3.57 10.42 -3.72
C PRO A 144 2.50 10.81 -4.75
N LYS A 145 2.81 11.68 -5.72
CA LYS A 145 1.88 12.03 -6.82
C LYS A 145 1.67 10.83 -7.74
N PHE A 146 2.75 10.14 -8.12
CA PHE A 146 2.68 8.96 -8.98
C PHE A 146 1.92 7.79 -8.31
N LEU A 147 2.10 7.60 -7.00
CA LEU A 147 1.35 6.61 -6.22
C LEU A 147 -0.11 7.01 -6.05
N ALA A 148 -0.40 8.28 -5.75
CA ALA A 148 -1.77 8.80 -5.73
C ALA A 148 -2.47 8.55 -7.07
N TYR A 149 -1.82 8.87 -8.20
CA TYR A 149 -2.32 8.60 -9.55
C TYR A 149 -2.50 7.11 -9.84
N LYS A 150 -1.52 6.24 -9.50
CA LYS A 150 -1.65 4.78 -9.68
C LYS A 150 -2.81 4.20 -8.88
N VAL A 151 -2.98 4.62 -7.63
CA VAL A 151 -4.12 4.24 -6.79
C VAL A 151 -5.41 4.75 -7.43
N GLN A 152 -5.48 6.02 -7.83
CA GLN A 152 -6.67 6.60 -8.46
C GLN A 152 -7.06 5.87 -9.76
N LEU A 153 -6.06 5.49 -10.57
CA LEU A 153 -6.24 4.70 -11.79
C LEU A 153 -6.71 3.28 -11.48
N ARG A 154 -6.12 2.56 -10.51
CA ARG A 154 -6.61 1.25 -10.04
C ARG A 154 -8.06 1.33 -9.54
N LEU A 155 -8.40 2.39 -8.79
CA LEU A 155 -9.77 2.65 -8.31
C LEU A 155 -10.77 2.88 -9.48
N GLN A 156 -10.30 3.36 -10.65
CA GLN A 156 -11.09 3.53 -11.87
C GLN A 156 -11.17 2.27 -12.74
N THR A 157 -10.06 1.57 -12.94
CA THR A 157 -9.93 0.45 -13.88
C THR A 157 -10.40 -0.88 -13.32
N THR A 158 -10.53 -1.01 -11.99
CA THR A 158 -11.08 -2.22 -11.35
C THR A 158 -12.60 -2.25 -11.57
N SER A 159 -13.01 -2.62 -12.79
CA SER A 159 -14.38 -2.73 -13.29
C SER A 159 -15.15 -3.93 -12.72
N SER A 160 -15.00 -4.16 -11.41
CA SER A 160 -15.88 -5.03 -10.64
C SER A 160 -17.29 -4.45 -10.64
N THR A 161 -18.24 -5.21 -11.19
CA THR A 161 -19.67 -4.87 -11.20
C THR A 161 -20.28 -4.80 -9.79
N HIS A 162 -19.56 -5.27 -8.77
CA HIS A 162 -19.70 -4.78 -7.40
C HIS A 162 -18.64 -3.73 -7.10
N VAL A 163 -19.05 -2.46 -7.04
CA VAL A 163 -18.19 -1.28 -6.88
C VAL A 163 -17.69 -1.14 -5.44
N ALA A 164 -16.82 -2.06 -5.05
CA ALA A 164 -16.06 -2.00 -3.80
C ALA A 164 -14.64 -2.45 -4.11
N VAL A 165 -13.71 -1.49 -4.22
CA VAL A 165 -12.28 -1.78 -4.17
C VAL A 165 -12.03 -2.40 -2.81
N LYS A 166 -11.55 -3.64 -2.84
CA LYS A 166 -11.47 -4.45 -1.64
C LYS A 166 -10.37 -3.89 -0.76
N PRO A 167 -10.52 -3.93 0.57
CA PRO A 167 -9.43 -3.59 1.48
C PRO A 167 -8.14 -4.37 1.20
N ASN A 168 -8.23 -5.54 0.55
CA ASN A 168 -7.12 -6.38 0.12
C ASN A 168 -6.31 -5.79 -1.05
N ASP A 169 -6.96 -5.05 -1.97
CA ASP A 169 -6.26 -4.43 -3.12
C ASP A 169 -5.26 -3.37 -2.64
N VAL A 170 -5.59 -2.67 -1.56
CA VAL A 170 -4.70 -1.70 -0.91
C VAL A 170 -3.58 -2.40 -0.11
N ASP A 171 -3.85 -3.58 0.46
CA ASP A 171 -2.81 -4.37 1.13
C ASP A 171 -1.77 -4.90 0.14
N ILE A 172 -2.21 -5.34 -1.05
CA ILE A 172 -1.32 -5.74 -2.15
C ILE A 172 -0.45 -4.55 -2.59
N MET A 173 -1.04 -3.38 -2.84
CA MET A 173 -0.27 -2.17 -3.18
C MET A 173 0.70 -1.75 -2.07
N LEU A 174 0.32 -1.89 -0.79
CA LEU A 174 1.22 -1.68 0.35
C LEU A 174 2.38 -2.68 0.34
N GLY A 175 2.12 -3.96 0.03
CA GLY A 175 3.12 -5.00 -0.13
C GLY A 175 4.13 -4.66 -1.23
N GLU A 176 3.66 -4.38 -2.44
CA GLU A 176 4.49 -3.97 -3.59
C GLU A 176 5.39 -2.77 -3.26
N ILE A 177 4.85 -1.75 -2.59
CA ILE A 177 5.59 -0.53 -2.24
C ILE A 177 6.66 -0.80 -1.17
N ARG A 178 6.36 -1.65 -0.18
CA ARG A 178 7.34 -2.07 0.84
C ARG A 178 8.44 -2.91 0.20
N GLU A 179 8.10 -3.80 -0.73
CA GLU A 179 9.08 -4.60 -1.45
C GLU A 179 9.98 -3.76 -2.36
N LEU A 180 9.42 -2.80 -3.11
CA LEU A 180 10.18 -1.85 -3.94
C LEU A 180 11.18 -1.05 -3.10
N ARG A 181 10.79 -0.61 -1.90
CA ARG A 181 11.71 0.04 -0.95
C ARG A 181 12.79 -0.89 -0.43
N ALA A 182 12.44 -2.14 -0.09
CA ALA A 182 13.42 -3.14 0.32
C ALA A 182 14.41 -3.51 -0.80
N ARG A 183 13.99 -3.44 -2.08
CA ARG A 183 14.87 -3.57 -3.25
C ARG A 183 15.80 -2.35 -3.39
N GLN A 184 15.28 -1.13 -3.29
CA GLN A 184 16.08 0.10 -3.33
C GLN A 184 17.10 0.20 -2.19
N GLN A 185 16.73 -0.20 -0.96
CA GLN A 185 17.65 -0.25 0.18
C GLN A 185 18.76 -1.28 -0.02
N ARG A 186 18.44 -2.46 -0.57
CA ARG A 186 19.44 -3.48 -0.92
C ARG A 186 20.42 -2.98 -2.00
N GLN A 187 19.94 -2.24 -3.00
CA GLN A 187 20.81 -1.60 -4.00
C GLN A 187 21.77 -0.58 -3.36
N HIS A 188 21.28 0.33 -2.51
CA HIS A 188 22.14 1.30 -1.81
C HIS A 188 23.18 0.61 -0.89
N GLN A 189 22.84 -0.50 -0.24
CA GLN A 189 23.80 -1.28 0.54
C GLN A 189 24.87 -1.95 -0.33
N GLN A 190 24.50 -2.47 -1.51
CA GLN A 190 25.47 -3.02 -2.47
C GLN A 190 26.41 -1.94 -3.03
N GLU A 191 25.89 -0.74 -3.32
CA GLU A 191 26.72 0.40 -3.75
C GLU A 191 27.68 0.86 -2.66
N GLN A 192 27.25 0.92 -1.39
CA GLN A 192 28.15 1.22 -0.26
C GLN A 192 29.24 0.16 -0.07
N GLN A 193 28.92 -1.13 -0.24
CA GLN A 193 29.93 -2.20 -0.18
C GLN A 193 30.94 -2.11 -1.34
N GLN A 194 30.50 -1.77 -2.56
CA GLN A 194 31.42 -1.52 -3.68
C GLN A 194 32.32 -0.30 -3.45
N GLN A 195 31.81 0.80 -2.87
CA GLN A 195 32.63 1.96 -2.51
C GLN A 195 33.67 1.61 -1.43
N GLN A 196 33.33 0.80 -0.42
CA GLN A 196 34.31 0.34 0.56
C GLN A 196 35.39 -0.55 -0.05
N GLN A 197 35.04 -1.46 -0.98
CA GLN A 197 36.05 -2.25 -1.70
C GLN A 197 36.97 -1.40 -2.58
N GLN A 198 36.45 -0.36 -3.26
CA GLN A 198 37.30 0.57 -4.01
C GLN A 198 38.23 1.38 -3.10
N GLN A 199 37.78 1.82 -1.91
CA GLN A 199 38.66 2.48 -0.95
C GLN A 199 39.76 1.56 -0.42
N GLN A 200 39.47 0.28 -0.15
CA GLN A 200 40.51 -0.69 0.25
C GLN A 200 41.53 -0.94 -0.87
N GLN A 201 41.09 -1.06 -2.13
CA GLN A 201 42.05 -1.19 -3.26
C GLN A 201 42.92 0.06 -3.45
N GLN A 202 42.38 1.27 -3.27
CA GLN A 202 43.20 2.48 -3.31
C GLN A 202 44.22 2.55 -2.15
N GLN A 203 43.85 2.11 -0.94
CA GLN A 203 44.82 2.04 0.16
C GLN A 203 45.94 1.02 -0.10
N GLN A 204 45.64 -0.16 -0.67
CA GLN A 204 46.68 -1.12 -1.05
C GLN A 204 47.62 -0.59 -2.13
N GLN A 205 47.11 0.13 -3.14
CA GLN A 205 47.98 0.76 -4.15
C GLN A 205 48.88 1.87 -3.54
N GLN A 206 48.38 2.66 -2.58
CA GLN A 206 49.23 3.64 -1.89
C GLN A 206 50.32 2.97 -1.04
N GLN A 207 50.03 1.85 -0.37
CA GLN A 207 51.07 1.10 0.35
C GLN A 207 52.13 0.52 -0.59
N GLN A 208 51.76 0.00 -1.76
CA GLN A 208 52.75 -0.47 -2.74
C GLN A 208 53.60 0.67 -3.31
N GLN A 209 53.03 1.86 -3.56
CA GLN A 209 53.84 3.02 -3.98
C GLN A 209 54.79 3.52 -2.88
N GLN A 210 54.39 3.49 -1.60
CA GLN A 210 55.30 3.82 -0.50
C GLN A 210 56.44 2.79 -0.36
N GLN A 211 56.16 1.50 -0.54
CA GLN A 211 57.23 0.48 -0.55
C GLN A 211 58.18 0.66 -1.74
N GLN A 212 57.69 1.00 -2.94
CA GLN A 212 58.59 1.33 -4.06
C GLN A 212 59.41 2.59 -3.79
N GLN A 213 58.84 3.65 -3.21
CA GLN A 213 59.62 4.84 -2.86
C GLN A 213 60.70 4.56 -1.81
N GLN A 214 60.44 3.70 -0.82
CA GLN A 214 61.47 3.28 0.14
C GLN A 214 62.54 2.34 -0.45
N GLN A 215 62.23 1.62 -1.53
CA GLN A 215 63.22 0.81 -2.25
C GLN A 215 64.05 1.60 -3.28
N THR A 216 63.64 2.82 -3.66
CA THR A 216 64.54 3.72 -4.42
C THR A 216 65.77 4.02 -3.54
N PRO A 217 66.98 3.55 -3.88
CA PRO A 217 68.15 3.88 -3.09
C PRO A 217 68.34 5.41 -3.12
N PRO A 218 68.76 6.03 -2.00
CA PRO A 218 69.02 7.46 -1.98
C PRO A 218 70.01 7.79 -3.11
N PRO A 219 69.75 8.83 -3.93
CA PRO A 219 70.61 9.16 -5.05
C PRO A 219 72.05 9.35 -4.54
N PRO A 220 73.06 8.83 -5.26
CA PRO A 220 74.45 8.96 -4.83
C PRO A 220 74.77 10.45 -4.60
N PRO A 221 75.54 10.79 -3.56
CA PRO A 221 75.81 12.18 -3.22
C PRO A 221 76.50 12.87 -4.39
N SER A 222 75.73 13.64 -5.15
CA SER A 222 76.25 14.42 -6.27
C SER A 222 77.30 15.39 -5.73
N SER A 223 78.57 15.11 -6.06
CA SER A 223 79.74 15.89 -5.68
C SER A 223 79.65 17.30 -6.27
N ARG A 224 78.89 18.17 -5.63
CA ARG A 224 78.71 19.55 -6.11
C ARG A 224 79.91 20.36 -5.66
N SER A 225 80.68 20.78 -6.66
CA SER A 225 81.85 21.63 -6.50
C SER A 225 81.60 22.82 -5.59
N VAL A 226 82.68 23.21 -4.92
CA VAL A 226 82.85 24.49 -4.24
C VAL A 226 82.48 25.62 -5.21
N GLU A 227 81.48 26.42 -4.87
CA GLU A 227 81.34 27.77 -5.43
C GLU A 227 80.94 28.75 -4.33
N MET A 228 81.82 29.73 -4.09
CA MET A 228 81.64 30.77 -3.08
C MET A 228 80.66 31.82 -3.58
N GLY A 229 79.60 32.14 -2.83
CA GLY A 229 78.62 33.15 -3.23
C GLY A 229 77.83 33.73 -2.06
N ARG A 230 78.34 34.82 -1.47
CA ARG A 230 77.71 35.57 -0.37
C ARG A 230 76.32 36.12 -0.76
N GLY A 231 75.38 36.21 0.19
CA GLY A 231 74.42 37.32 0.19
C GLY A 231 73.06 37.15 0.88
N ASN A 232 72.92 37.79 2.04
CA ASN A 232 71.69 38.44 2.57
C ASN A 232 70.43 37.64 2.97
N SER A 233 70.27 37.50 4.29
CA SER A 233 69.25 38.22 5.10
C SER A 233 67.76 38.22 4.68
N GLN A 234 66.89 37.47 5.39
CA GLN A 234 65.87 37.98 6.35
C GLN A 234 64.76 36.95 6.72
N SER A 235 64.70 36.61 8.01
CA SER A 235 63.52 36.45 8.92
C SER A 235 62.31 35.49 8.64
N PRO A 236 61.56 35.07 9.70
CA PRO A 236 60.51 34.01 9.71
C PRO A 236 59.08 34.61 9.98
N PRO A 237 58.02 33.92 10.51
CA PRO A 237 57.70 32.49 10.80
C PRO A 237 56.40 32.06 10.03
N PRO A 238 55.41 31.19 10.44
CA PRO A 238 55.21 30.31 11.63
C PRO A 238 54.83 28.82 11.36
N ARG A 239 53.58 28.39 11.64
CA ARG A 239 53.08 26.98 11.78
C ARG A 239 51.62 26.83 11.30
N PRO A 240 51.11 25.59 11.08
CA PRO A 240 50.39 24.82 12.13
C PRO A 240 50.99 23.40 12.29
N ASP A 241 51.26 22.92 13.50
CA ASP A 241 50.36 22.32 14.50
C ASP A 241 50.08 20.84 14.27
N ALA A 242 50.46 20.05 15.28
CA ALA A 242 50.34 18.60 15.30
C ALA A 242 48.92 18.18 15.68
N ASN A 243 48.45 17.09 15.09
CA ASN A 243 47.46 16.25 15.75
C ASN A 243 47.84 14.77 15.57
N SER A 244 48.34 14.17 16.65
CA SER A 244 48.68 12.75 16.68
C SER A 244 47.42 11.91 16.61
N SER A 245 47.37 10.97 15.66
CA SER A 245 46.44 9.84 15.74
C SER A 245 47.19 8.56 15.38
N THR A 246 47.79 7.95 16.40
CA THR A 246 48.36 6.61 16.33
C THR A 246 47.21 5.61 16.24
N PHE A 247 46.92 5.12 15.03
CA PHE A 247 45.99 4.03 14.83
C PHE A 247 46.77 2.78 14.41
N VAL A 248 46.77 1.76 15.28
CA VAL A 248 47.38 0.46 15.03
C VAL A 248 46.29 -0.47 14.50
N PRO A 249 46.37 -0.98 13.26
CA PRO A 249 45.55 -2.10 12.83
C PRO A 249 46.22 -3.43 13.22
N ASP A 250 45.46 -4.26 13.92
CA ASP A 250 45.78 -5.64 14.28
C ASP A 250 45.75 -6.53 13.01
N PRO A 251 46.73 -7.42 12.76
CA PRO A 251 46.68 -8.34 11.62
C PRO A 251 45.77 -9.54 11.92
N VAL A 252 44.57 -9.55 11.35
CA VAL A 252 43.68 -10.73 11.43
C VAL A 252 44.04 -11.74 10.34
N GLU A 253 44.25 -12.98 10.77
CA GLU A 253 44.68 -14.14 9.97
C GLU A 253 43.81 -14.43 8.73
N GLU A 254 44.48 -14.81 7.64
CA GLU A 254 43.84 -15.48 6.51
C GLU A 254 43.40 -16.90 6.90
N GLN A 255 42.13 -17.26 6.63
CA GLN A 255 41.77 -18.66 6.38
C GLN A 255 41.08 -18.80 5.03
N ILE A 256 41.79 -19.48 4.14
CA ILE A 256 41.36 -19.93 2.82
C ILE A 256 40.30 -21.03 2.99
N LEU A 257 39.20 -20.96 2.25
CA LEU A 257 38.54 -22.19 1.79
C LEU A 257 37.87 -22.02 0.40
N PHE A 258 38.24 -22.90 -0.52
CA PHE A 258 37.66 -22.98 -1.86
C PHE A 258 36.24 -23.56 -1.85
N GLY A 259 35.38 -23.10 -2.75
CA GLY A 259 34.03 -23.64 -2.97
C GLY A 259 33.62 -23.51 -4.44
N HIS A 260 33.84 -24.57 -5.22
CA HIS A 260 33.47 -24.64 -6.64
C HIS A 260 31.99 -25.04 -6.84
N THR A 261 31.59 -25.09 -8.12
CA THR A 261 30.40 -25.77 -8.70
C THR A 261 29.07 -24.99 -8.71
N SER A 262 28.15 -25.17 -9.66
CA SER A 262 28.23 -25.59 -11.09
C SER A 262 26.88 -25.29 -11.75
N SER A 263 26.85 -24.85 -13.01
CA SER A 263 25.62 -24.84 -13.82
C SER A 263 25.28 -26.22 -14.38
N PRO A 264 23.98 -26.54 -14.50
CA PRO A 264 23.44 -27.24 -15.66
C PRO A 264 22.28 -26.42 -16.28
N ALA A 265 22.32 -26.04 -17.56
CA ALA A 265 22.20 -26.87 -18.76
C ALA A 265 20.74 -27.26 -19.09
N ALA A 266 20.27 -26.81 -20.26
CA ALA A 266 18.89 -26.90 -20.71
C ALA A 266 18.47 -28.31 -21.19
N SER A 267 17.17 -28.52 -21.38
CA SER A 267 16.60 -29.75 -21.95
C SER A 267 15.36 -29.46 -22.83
N PRO A 268 15.01 -30.36 -23.77
CA PRO A 268 14.29 -30.00 -25.00
C PRO A 268 12.75 -30.11 -24.92
N PRO A 269 12.00 -29.51 -25.88
CA PRO A 269 10.54 -29.51 -25.89
C PRO A 269 9.93 -30.86 -26.31
N ARG A 270 8.77 -31.21 -25.73
CA ARG A 270 7.93 -32.37 -26.11
C ARG A 270 6.70 -31.96 -26.97
N PRO A 271 6.10 -32.89 -27.73
CA PRO A 271 5.21 -32.56 -28.84
C PRO A 271 3.75 -32.26 -28.43
N ARG A 272 3.06 -31.47 -29.27
CA ARG A 272 1.61 -31.23 -29.20
C ARG A 272 0.81 -32.42 -29.76
N PRO A 273 -0.25 -32.90 -29.09
CA PRO A 273 -1.25 -33.78 -29.70
C PRO A 273 -2.29 -33.01 -30.52
N ALA A 274 -3.07 -33.76 -31.29
CA ALA A 274 -3.84 -33.27 -32.44
C ALA A 274 -5.10 -32.45 -32.12
N ARG A 275 -5.43 -31.57 -33.07
CA ARG A 275 -6.67 -30.80 -33.18
C ARG A 275 -7.80 -31.72 -33.69
N GLN A 276 -8.90 -31.86 -32.94
CA GLN A 276 -10.14 -32.50 -33.43
C GLN A 276 -11.33 -31.53 -33.36
N GLN A 277 -11.98 -31.38 -34.51
CA GLN A 277 -13.29 -30.79 -34.78
C GLN A 277 -13.78 -31.43 -36.10
N PRO A 278 -15.09 -31.44 -36.42
CA PRO A 278 -16.26 -31.20 -35.58
C PRO A 278 -17.29 -32.35 -35.67
N ALA A 279 -18.38 -32.28 -34.89
CA ALA A 279 -19.61 -33.04 -35.13
C ALA A 279 -20.83 -32.11 -35.08
N ALA A 280 -21.81 -32.37 -35.95
CA ALA A 280 -22.96 -31.50 -36.22
C ALA A 280 -24.04 -31.54 -35.10
N PRO A 281 -24.91 -30.52 -34.99
CA PRO A 281 -25.85 -30.40 -33.87
C PRO A 281 -27.07 -31.32 -34.00
N SER A 282 -27.39 -32.04 -32.92
CA SER A 282 -28.68 -32.71 -32.71
C SER A 282 -29.68 -31.78 -32.00
N PRO A 283 -31.00 -31.96 -32.23
CA PRO A 283 -32.02 -30.99 -31.81
C PRO A 283 -32.21 -30.91 -30.28
N SER A 284 -32.50 -29.70 -29.81
CA SER A 284 -32.62 -29.35 -28.38
C SER A 284 -33.78 -30.08 -27.68
N PRO A 285 -33.52 -30.81 -26.57
CA PRO A 285 -34.59 -31.23 -25.66
C PRO A 285 -35.12 -30.03 -24.86
N ALA A 286 -36.40 -30.11 -24.48
CA ALA A 286 -37.12 -29.05 -23.75
C ALA A 286 -36.45 -28.68 -22.41
N PRO A 287 -36.58 -27.43 -21.93
CA PRO A 287 -35.89 -26.96 -20.73
C PRO A 287 -36.32 -27.74 -19.48
N ALA A 288 -35.39 -28.53 -18.94
CA ALA A 288 -35.57 -29.22 -17.67
C ALA A 288 -35.79 -28.21 -16.53
N ARG A 289 -36.66 -28.57 -15.59
CA ARG A 289 -36.99 -27.75 -14.41
C ARG A 289 -35.69 -27.40 -13.65
N PRO A 290 -35.56 -26.17 -13.09
CA PRO A 290 -34.32 -25.75 -12.46
C PRO A 290 -33.97 -26.67 -11.30
N HIS A 291 -32.92 -27.48 -11.49
CA HIS A 291 -32.43 -28.37 -10.45
C HIS A 291 -32.05 -27.56 -9.22
N ARG A 292 -32.67 -27.92 -8.08
CA ARG A 292 -32.39 -27.40 -6.75
C ARG A 292 -30.88 -27.49 -6.51
N ARG A 293 -30.18 -26.35 -6.64
CA ARG A 293 -28.71 -26.28 -6.53
C ARG A 293 -28.28 -27.02 -5.27
N GLN A 294 -27.66 -28.19 -5.42
CA GLN A 294 -27.00 -28.86 -4.32
C GLN A 294 -25.97 -27.88 -3.76
N ARG A 295 -26.02 -27.64 -2.45
CA ARG A 295 -25.00 -26.86 -1.77
C ARG A 295 -23.73 -27.70 -1.80
N GLN A 296 -22.86 -27.41 -2.76
CA GLN A 296 -21.48 -27.89 -2.76
C GLN A 296 -20.87 -27.59 -1.38
N ALA A 297 -20.12 -28.56 -0.84
CA ALA A 297 -19.41 -28.39 0.42
C ALA A 297 -18.49 -27.16 0.35
N VAL A 298 -18.29 -26.52 1.50
CA VAL A 298 -17.48 -25.29 1.57
C VAL A 298 -16.03 -25.60 1.21
N SER A 299 -15.52 -26.76 1.60
CA SER A 299 -14.24 -27.34 1.16
C SER A 299 -14.08 -27.32 -0.36
N THR A 300 -15.03 -27.90 -1.12
CA THR A 300 -14.98 -27.95 -2.59
C THR A 300 -14.88 -26.55 -3.22
N ARG A 301 -15.52 -25.55 -2.62
CA ARG A 301 -15.43 -24.15 -3.09
C ARG A 301 -14.08 -23.51 -2.77
N ILE A 302 -13.51 -23.80 -1.60
CA ILE A 302 -12.18 -23.33 -1.22
C ILE A 302 -11.13 -23.93 -2.15
N THR A 303 -11.15 -25.25 -2.38
CA THR A 303 -10.25 -25.94 -3.33
C THR A 303 -10.36 -25.37 -4.74
N ALA A 304 -11.57 -25.11 -5.23
CA ALA A 304 -11.79 -24.53 -6.56
C ALA A 304 -11.30 -23.09 -6.69
N LEU A 305 -11.37 -22.27 -5.62
CA LEU A 305 -10.81 -20.92 -5.60
C LEU A 305 -9.29 -20.94 -5.55
N LEU A 306 -8.69 -21.77 -4.69
CA LEU A 306 -7.23 -21.91 -4.57
C LEU A 306 -6.60 -22.40 -5.87
N ARG A 307 -7.18 -23.43 -6.51
CA ARG A 307 -6.70 -23.94 -7.80
C ARG A 307 -6.80 -22.86 -8.89
N ARG A 308 -7.89 -22.08 -8.93
CA ARG A 308 -8.06 -21.00 -9.91
C ARG A 308 -7.06 -19.86 -9.73
N GLU A 309 -6.74 -19.50 -8.49
CA GLU A 309 -5.74 -18.45 -8.25
C GLU A 309 -4.33 -18.95 -8.61
N LEU A 310 -4.02 -20.23 -8.35
CA LEU A 310 -2.78 -20.86 -8.80
C LEU A 310 -2.67 -21.05 -10.32
N GLU A 311 -3.79 -21.27 -11.02
CA GLU A 311 -3.84 -21.20 -12.49
C GLU A 311 -3.60 -19.76 -13.01
N HIS A 312 -3.87 -18.73 -12.19
CA HIS A 312 -3.57 -17.33 -12.52
C HIS A 312 -2.10 -16.98 -12.22
N ASP A 313 -1.57 -17.46 -11.08
CA ASP A 313 -0.18 -17.27 -10.65
C ASP A 313 0.81 -18.22 -11.35
N ALA A 314 0.35 -19.07 -12.28
CA ALA A 314 1.19 -20.01 -13.03
C ALA A 314 2.32 -19.34 -13.84
N GLU A 315 2.25 -18.02 -14.09
CA GLU A 315 3.36 -17.23 -14.64
C GLU A 315 4.57 -17.13 -13.70
N HIS A 316 4.40 -17.31 -12.39
CA HIS A 316 5.46 -17.27 -11.38
C HIS A 316 6.11 -18.64 -11.09
N ASN A 317 5.49 -19.72 -11.57
CA ASN A 317 6.08 -21.07 -11.67
C ASN A 317 6.81 -21.57 -10.40
N ASP A 318 6.19 -21.43 -9.21
CA ASP A 318 6.73 -21.95 -7.95
C ASP A 318 6.32 -23.44 -7.75
N PRO A 319 7.26 -24.41 -7.89
CA PRO A 319 6.97 -25.82 -7.72
C PRO A 319 6.68 -26.20 -6.25
N GLY A 320 7.09 -25.38 -5.28
CA GLY A 320 6.82 -25.61 -3.86
C GLY A 320 5.33 -25.50 -3.53
N LEU A 321 4.68 -24.47 -4.07
CA LEU A 321 3.26 -24.20 -3.81
C LEU A 321 2.34 -25.25 -4.48
N ALA A 322 2.70 -25.73 -5.67
CA ALA A 322 2.01 -26.84 -6.33
C ALA A 322 2.12 -28.14 -5.51
N ARG A 323 3.32 -28.45 -5.00
CA ARG A 323 3.56 -29.64 -4.16
C ARG A 323 2.81 -29.56 -2.83
N TRP A 324 2.78 -28.40 -2.19
CA TRP A 324 1.98 -28.18 -0.97
C TRP A 324 0.48 -28.38 -1.23
N MET A 325 -0.04 -27.92 -2.37
CA MET A 325 -1.43 -28.17 -2.77
C MET A 325 -1.78 -29.66 -2.91
N GLU A 326 -0.84 -30.50 -3.36
CA GLU A 326 -1.07 -31.94 -3.52
C GLU A 326 -0.89 -32.72 -2.19
N GLN A 327 0.00 -32.26 -1.31
CA GLN A 327 0.42 -33.02 -0.13
C GLN A 327 -0.27 -32.58 1.17
N ASP A 328 -0.50 -31.27 1.34
CA ASP A 328 -0.90 -30.69 2.63
C ASP A 328 -2.32 -30.08 2.62
N LEU A 329 -2.91 -29.84 1.44
CA LEU A 329 -4.21 -29.14 1.34
C LEU A 329 -5.37 -29.93 1.96
N GLU A 330 -5.47 -31.24 1.76
CA GLU A 330 -6.54 -32.04 2.39
C GLU A 330 -6.36 -32.10 3.91
N ALA A 331 -5.12 -32.30 4.38
CA ALA A 331 -4.80 -32.28 5.81
C ALA A 331 -5.08 -30.92 6.47
N TRP A 332 -4.97 -29.81 5.72
CA TRP A 332 -5.35 -28.47 6.17
C TRP A 332 -6.88 -28.27 6.16
N LEU A 333 -7.59 -28.74 5.13
CA LEU A 333 -9.06 -28.71 5.07
C LEU A 333 -9.69 -29.53 6.21
N ASP A 334 -9.06 -30.63 6.61
CA ASP A 334 -9.45 -31.44 7.78
C ASP A 334 -9.10 -30.84 9.14
N GLN A 335 -8.33 -29.74 9.18
CA GLN A 335 -8.13 -28.94 10.38
C GLN A 335 -9.19 -27.83 10.53
N LEU A 336 -10.01 -27.58 9.51
CA LEU A 336 -11.07 -26.57 9.61
C LEU A 336 -12.13 -26.95 10.66
N PRO A 337 -12.70 -25.98 11.40
CA PRO A 337 -13.78 -26.23 12.35
C PRO A 337 -14.96 -26.93 11.67
N GLN A 338 -15.64 -27.84 12.37
CA GLN A 338 -16.68 -28.73 11.80
C GLN A 338 -17.80 -28.00 11.06
N GLN A 339 -18.11 -26.75 11.44
CA GLN A 339 -19.08 -25.87 10.77
C GLN A 339 -18.64 -25.31 9.39
N TRP A 340 -17.39 -25.58 8.96
CA TRP A 340 -16.82 -25.21 7.66
C TRP A 340 -16.52 -26.42 6.75
N ARG A 341 -16.69 -27.65 7.25
CA ARG A 341 -16.64 -28.88 6.46
C ARG A 341 -18.02 -29.20 5.92
#